data_AF-A0A7V6VM68-F1
#
_entry.id   AF-A0A7V6VM68-F1
#
_cell.length_a   1.000
_cell.length_b   1.000
_cell.length_c   1.000
_cell.angle_alpha   90.00
_cell.angle_beta   90.00
_cell.angle_gamma   90.00
#
_symmetry.space_group_name_H-M   'P 1'
#
loop_
_entity.id
_entity.type
_entity.pdbx_description
1 polymer ?
#
loop_
_entity_poly.entity_id
_entity_poly.type
_entity_poly.pdbx_seq_one_letter_code
_entity_poly.pdbx_strand_id
1 'polypeptide(L)'
;MIRSTLTAHLAEIDRQELTLQINDRDIGLLASQHQRYYVMSGNRRVQMIAGLLTQRDDPASVSSTRALLRLWLMTFRDLQINGLARFPQCVESRDLDADFALLMDAHRVFVWCQRNQGVYLLRGNHLYRQQPTFAPQHELLRSFGSHLDFYAFKPHEGDDLLVIDPSFIDLFDCADLEAMFTDIRQVNIAMTELTRLAANFGYSSDKTWFSAQIQKLEPEPDVLSADSRGRVAGRRTREGAGGPWFRRIRWSKVVPLTDGNVLILPSELERQRRRRDVQPAQTSRQPKPPRFTNYIEREDADRSDKVDIVESEARSHSQRSREKIAETYGRKVTRLDRVKEWNVGGVRDRIIHANRKLMNLIPSSRGLSILTYIVIWLLILVIVVAIFVSIKGRRGSSDMQQDSKPKVSAVENSEQVKIDFEIDVEVRASSLRIVAAPNSDELVATVQRGERVVQLTHPKDGWVMVRTSDERVGYVPEALLLSPEEGDQ
;
A
#
# COMPACT_ATOMS: atom_id res chain seq x y z
N MET A 1 -1.58 11.05 24.93
CA MET A 1 -1.18 9.67 25.23
C MET A 1 -1.87 8.71 24.26
N ILE A 2 -1.28 7.54 24.05
CA ILE A 2 -1.72 6.51 23.14
C ILE A 2 -1.83 5.22 23.92
N ARG A 3 -2.98 4.56 23.80
CA ARG A 3 -3.15 3.17 24.18
C ARG A 3 -3.08 2.32 22.92
N SER A 4 -2.04 1.50 22.82
CA SER A 4 -1.84 0.65 21.65
C SER A 4 -1.24 -0.70 22.04
N THR A 5 -1.63 -1.73 21.30
CA THR A 5 -1.04 -3.05 21.40
C THR A 5 0.03 -3.19 20.32
N LEU A 6 1.27 -3.47 20.72
CA LEU A 6 2.37 -3.71 19.79
C LEU A 6 2.67 -5.21 19.74
N THR A 7 2.58 -5.80 18.55
CA THR A 7 3.02 -7.17 18.32
C THR A 7 4.22 -7.17 17.38
N ALA A 8 5.21 -8.00 17.68
CA ALA A 8 6.32 -8.26 16.78
C ALA A 8 6.57 -9.75 16.71
N HIS A 9 6.47 -10.30 15.52
CA HIS A 9 6.88 -11.67 15.23
C HIS A 9 8.24 -11.64 14.56
N LEU A 10 9.23 -12.30 15.15
CA LEU A 10 10.55 -12.49 14.55
C LEU A 10 10.62 -13.88 13.96
N ALA A 11 10.91 -13.97 12.67
CA ALA A 11 11.22 -15.24 12.02
C ALA A 11 12.44 -15.88 12.67
N GLU A 12 12.54 -17.22 12.64
CA GLU A 12 13.64 -17.95 13.29
C GLU A 12 15.02 -17.55 12.75
N ILE A 13 15.11 -17.26 11.45
CA ILE A 13 16.34 -16.78 10.79
C ILE A 13 16.71 -15.40 11.35
N ASP A 14 15.75 -14.46 11.33
CA ASP A 14 15.98 -13.10 11.80
C ASP A 14 16.25 -13.05 13.30
N ARG A 15 15.73 -14.00 14.09
CA ARG A 15 15.98 -14.07 15.54
C ARG A 15 17.46 -14.25 15.89
N GLN A 16 18.26 -14.79 14.97
CA GLN A 16 19.69 -15.01 15.18
C GLN A 16 20.53 -13.76 14.91
N GLU A 17 19.97 -12.75 14.25
CA GLU A 17 20.71 -11.56 13.80
C GLU A 17 20.05 -10.24 14.26
N LEU A 18 18.74 -10.22 14.45
CA LEU A 18 17.97 -9.03 14.77
C LEU A 18 17.69 -8.96 16.27
N THR A 19 17.94 -7.78 16.85
CA THR A 19 17.42 -7.40 18.16
C THR A 19 16.46 -6.22 18.00
N LEU A 20 15.27 -6.36 18.56
CA LEU A 20 14.24 -5.34 18.58
C LEU A 20 14.08 -4.80 19.98
N GLN A 21 14.08 -3.48 20.12
CA GLN A 21 13.63 -2.79 21.32
C GLN A 21 12.21 -2.26 21.09
N ILE A 22 11.23 -2.87 21.75
CA ILE A 22 9.84 -2.43 21.76
C ILE A 22 9.61 -1.70 23.07
N ASN A 23 9.53 -0.37 22.98
CA ASN A 23 9.46 0.54 24.12
C ASN A 23 10.64 0.34 25.08
N ASP A 24 10.39 -0.32 26.21
CA ASP A 24 11.34 -0.61 27.29
C ASP A 24 11.75 -2.08 27.36
N ARG A 25 11.37 -2.89 26.36
CA ARG A 25 11.64 -4.33 26.29
C ARG A 25 12.45 -4.69 25.06
N ASP A 26 13.35 -5.65 25.23
CA ASP A 26 14.19 -6.16 24.15
C ASP A 26 13.75 -7.58 23.77
N ILE A 27 13.68 -7.87 22.46
CA ILE A 27 13.31 -9.17 21.87
C ILE A 27 14.35 -9.52 20.79
N GLY A 28 14.76 -10.78 20.70
CA GLY A 28 15.68 -11.26 19.66
C GLY A 28 17.01 -11.76 20.22
N LEU A 29 18.09 -11.61 19.46
CA LEU A 29 19.41 -12.21 19.76
C LEU A 29 19.97 -11.79 21.13
N LEU A 30 19.94 -10.49 21.43
CA LEU A 30 20.57 -9.93 22.63
C LEU A 30 19.61 -9.75 23.81
N ALA A 31 18.37 -10.23 23.70
CA ALA A 31 17.38 -10.13 24.76
C ALA A 31 17.78 -11.01 25.96
N SER A 32 17.67 -10.46 27.17
CA SER A 32 18.06 -11.15 28.41
C SER A 32 17.12 -12.30 28.81
N GLN A 33 15.92 -12.36 28.22
CA GLN A 33 14.91 -13.37 28.50
C GLN A 33 14.24 -13.81 27.19
N HIS A 34 13.80 -15.07 27.11
CA HIS A 34 12.83 -15.51 26.10
C HIS A 34 11.47 -14.87 26.40
N GLN A 35 11.35 -13.57 26.11
CA GLN A 35 10.11 -12.83 26.28
C GLN A 35 9.13 -13.22 25.18
N ARG A 36 7.84 -13.22 25.53
CA ARG A 36 6.75 -13.46 24.58
C ARG A 36 6.81 -12.41 23.45
N TYR A 37 6.51 -12.82 22.22
CA TYR A 37 6.49 -12.04 20.97
C TYR A 37 5.43 -10.90 20.93
N TYR A 38 4.99 -10.44 22.10
CA TYR A 38 3.84 -9.57 22.25
C TYR A 38 4.05 -8.62 23.42
N VAL A 39 3.93 -7.33 23.13
CA VAL A 39 4.05 -6.27 24.13
C VAL A 39 2.78 -5.43 24.11
N MET A 40 1.87 -5.72 25.04
CA MET A 40 0.83 -4.75 25.37
C MET A 40 1.50 -3.51 25.94
N SER A 41 1.39 -2.41 25.22
CA SER A 41 1.80 -1.14 25.76
C SER A 41 0.62 -0.51 26.48
N GLY A 42 0.87 -0.01 27.70
CA GLY A 42 -0.10 0.78 28.44
C GLY A 42 -0.34 2.15 27.79
N ASN A 43 -1.02 3.04 28.52
CA ASN A 43 -1.19 4.42 28.08
C ASN A 43 0.18 5.15 28.13
N ARG A 44 0.81 5.39 26.98
CA ARG A 44 2.13 6.04 26.89
C ARG A 44 2.05 7.31 26.06
N ARG A 45 2.98 8.24 26.26
CA ARG A 45 3.04 9.46 25.44
C ARG A 45 3.54 9.17 24.03
N VAL A 46 4.57 8.32 23.96
CA VAL A 46 5.21 7.88 22.72
C VAL A 46 5.28 6.36 22.71
N GLN A 47 5.10 5.75 21.56
CA GLN A 47 5.37 4.32 21.32
C GLN A 47 6.58 4.22 20.39
N MET A 48 7.47 3.27 20.65
CA MET A 48 8.71 3.11 19.90
C MET A 48 8.99 1.64 19.60
N ILE A 49 9.45 1.35 18.40
CA ILE A 49 10.14 0.11 18.04
C ILE A 49 11.45 0.50 17.36
N ALA A 50 12.57 -0.03 17.81
CA ALA A 50 13.86 0.13 17.14
C ALA A 50 14.43 -1.27 16.85
N GLY A 51 14.82 -1.53 15.60
CA GLY A 51 15.44 -2.77 15.18
C GLY A 51 16.90 -2.56 14.82
N LEU A 52 17.74 -3.45 15.34
CA LEU A 52 19.19 -3.43 15.20
C LEU A 52 19.68 -4.80 14.72
N LEU A 53 20.32 -4.83 13.56
CA LEU A 53 20.99 -6.00 13.04
C LEU A 53 22.36 -6.16 13.71
N THR A 54 22.62 -7.37 14.18
CA THR A 54 23.82 -7.78 14.90
C THR A 54 24.44 -8.96 14.18
N GLN A 55 25.71 -8.85 13.83
CA GLN A 55 26.46 -10.00 13.34
C GLN A 55 26.91 -10.82 14.54
N ARG A 56 26.30 -11.99 14.72
CA ARG A 56 26.56 -12.86 15.87
C ARG A 56 28.04 -13.24 16.02
N ASP A 57 28.71 -13.44 14.89
CA ASP A 57 30.09 -13.92 14.85
C ASP A 57 31.11 -12.82 15.16
N ASP A 58 30.70 -11.55 15.15
CA ASP A 58 31.56 -10.42 15.47
C ASP A 58 31.30 -9.88 16.90
N PRO A 59 32.24 -10.09 17.86
CA PRO A 59 32.08 -9.58 19.21
C PRO A 59 32.03 -8.04 19.28
N ALA A 60 32.62 -7.33 18.32
CA ALA A 60 32.53 -5.87 18.25
C ALA A 60 31.12 -5.42 17.86
N SER A 61 30.47 -6.10 16.91
CA SER A 61 29.07 -5.88 16.54
C SER A 61 28.12 -6.15 17.71
N VAL A 62 28.34 -7.20 18.49
CA VAL A 62 27.54 -7.49 19.69
C VAL A 62 27.69 -6.40 20.75
N SER A 63 28.92 -5.94 21.01
CA SER A 63 29.19 -4.88 22.00
C SER A 63 28.56 -3.55 21.60
N SER A 64 28.74 -3.14 20.34
CA SER A 64 28.16 -1.90 19.79
C SER A 64 26.64 -1.95 19.80
N THR A 65 26.02 -3.06 19.41
CA THR A 65 24.56 -3.20 19.46
C THR A 65 24.02 -3.10 20.88
N ARG A 66 24.68 -3.74 21.87
CA ARG A 66 24.29 -3.59 23.29
C ARG A 66 24.38 -2.14 23.77
N ALA A 67 25.39 -1.40 23.32
CA ALA A 67 25.51 0.01 23.64
C ALA A 67 24.38 0.82 22.99
N LEU A 68 24.07 0.58 21.71
CA LEU A 68 22.94 1.21 21.02
C LEU A 68 21.59 0.90 21.68
N LEU A 69 21.33 -0.33 22.13
CA LEU A 69 20.11 -0.69 22.86
C LEU A 69 19.94 0.13 24.15
N ARG A 70 21.04 0.41 24.87
CA ARG A 70 21.02 1.27 26.06
C ARG A 70 20.71 2.72 25.69
N LEU A 71 21.30 3.22 24.59
CA LEU A 71 21.06 4.58 24.09
C LEU A 71 19.61 4.76 23.61
N TRP A 72 19.05 3.75 22.95
CA TRP A 72 17.64 3.71 22.57
C TRP A 72 16.72 3.67 23.80
N LEU A 73 17.05 2.89 24.84
CA LEU A 73 16.29 2.88 26.09
C LEU A 73 16.31 4.25 26.79
N MET A 74 17.47 4.91 26.85
CA MET A 74 17.59 6.27 27.38
C MET A 74 16.78 7.27 26.55
N THR A 75 16.82 7.13 25.22
CA THR A 75 16.06 7.97 24.29
C THR A 75 14.57 7.77 24.48
N PHE A 76 14.10 6.53 24.63
CA PHE A 76 12.70 6.23 24.89
C PHE A 76 12.20 6.94 26.15
N ARG A 77 12.96 6.88 27.25
CA ARG A 77 12.63 7.60 28.50
C ARG A 77 12.55 9.11 28.29
N ASP A 78 13.50 9.69 27.56
CA ASP A 78 13.49 11.12 27.23
C ASP A 78 12.27 11.51 26.38
N LEU A 79 11.88 10.66 25.42
CA LEU A 79 10.72 10.88 24.56
C LEU A 79 9.39 10.75 25.34
N GLN A 80 9.32 9.91 26.38
CA GLN A 80 8.14 9.91 27.27
C GLN A 80 7.97 11.26 27.99
N ILE A 81 9.08 11.86 28.45
CA ILE A 81 9.05 13.11 29.21
C ILE A 81 8.83 14.34 28.30
N ASN A 82 9.44 14.35 27.12
CA ASN A 82 9.50 15.54 26.26
C ASN A 82 8.68 15.42 24.96
N GLY A 83 8.18 14.23 24.62
CA GLY A 83 7.50 13.95 23.36
C GLY A 83 8.46 13.80 22.16
N LEU A 84 7.89 13.54 20.98
CA LEU A 84 8.64 13.32 19.73
C LEU A 84 9.40 14.56 19.22
N ALA A 85 9.11 15.75 19.74
CA ALA A 85 9.81 16.97 19.36
C ALA A 85 11.33 16.90 19.68
N ARG A 86 11.71 16.15 20.71
CA ARG A 86 13.11 16.00 21.17
C ARG A 86 13.92 14.96 20.41
N PHE A 87 13.30 14.22 19.48
CA PHE A 87 13.95 13.12 18.77
C PHE A 87 15.21 13.53 18.00
N PRO A 88 15.25 14.62 17.21
CA PRO A 88 16.45 15.03 16.47
C PRO A 88 17.66 15.29 17.39
N GLN A 89 17.45 15.93 18.53
CA GLN A 89 18.52 16.19 19.49
C GLN A 89 19.01 14.87 20.12
N CYS A 90 18.12 13.91 20.36
CA CYS A 90 18.51 12.58 20.85
C CYS A 90 19.36 11.83 19.81
N VAL A 91 19.00 11.91 18.53
CA VAL A 91 19.77 11.27 17.45
C VAL A 91 21.17 11.83 17.36
N GLU A 92 21.33 13.16 17.35
CA GLU A 92 22.64 13.80 17.28
C GLU A 92 23.47 13.56 18.54
N SER A 93 22.89 13.80 19.72
CA SER A 93 23.65 13.71 20.99
C SER A 93 24.12 12.30 21.35
N ARG A 94 23.49 11.27 20.78
CA ARG A 94 23.78 9.86 21.08
C ARG A 94 24.28 9.08 19.86
N ASP A 95 24.47 9.74 18.72
CA ASP A 95 24.80 9.10 17.42
C ASP A 95 23.92 7.86 17.17
N LEU A 96 22.60 8.03 17.32
CA LEU A 96 21.65 6.92 17.18
C LEU A 96 21.62 6.42 15.74
N ASP A 97 21.59 5.10 15.59
CA ASP A 97 21.32 4.44 14.32
C ASP A 97 20.32 3.29 14.53
N ALA A 98 19.63 2.92 13.45
CA ALA A 98 18.70 1.79 13.43
C ALA A 98 18.48 1.27 12.02
N ASP A 99 18.27 -0.04 11.90
CA ASP A 99 17.90 -0.74 10.66
C ASP A 99 16.38 -0.77 10.44
N PHE A 100 15.63 -0.52 11.50
CA PHE A 100 14.18 -0.32 11.50
C PHE A 100 13.82 0.62 12.65
N ALA A 101 12.93 1.58 12.42
CA ALA A 101 12.43 2.43 13.50
C ALA A 101 10.95 2.76 13.29
N LEU A 102 10.14 2.56 14.32
CA LEU A 102 8.77 3.04 14.39
C LEU A 102 8.66 3.98 15.59
N LEU A 103 8.16 5.18 15.35
CA LEU A 103 7.88 6.18 16.38
C LEU A 103 6.44 6.67 16.21
N MET A 104 5.68 6.63 17.29
CA MET A 104 4.26 7.02 17.24
C MET A 104 3.90 7.90 18.45
N ASP A 105 3.23 9.02 18.17
CA ASP A 105 2.54 9.86 19.15
C ASP A 105 1.04 9.92 18.81
N ALA A 106 0.25 10.62 19.63
CA ALA A 106 -1.21 10.68 19.45
C ALA A 106 -1.65 11.35 18.13
N HIS A 107 -0.72 11.97 17.40
CA HIS A 107 -0.99 12.77 16.22
C HIS A 107 -0.30 12.24 14.95
N ARG A 108 0.71 11.38 15.09
CA ARG A 108 1.67 11.03 14.04
C ARG A 108 2.24 9.65 14.25
N VAL A 109 2.44 8.95 13.15
CA VAL A 109 3.27 7.75 13.06
C VAL A 109 4.39 8.02 12.08
N PHE A 110 5.60 7.66 12.46
CA PHE A 110 6.79 7.67 11.63
C PHE A 110 7.36 6.26 11.57
N VAL A 111 7.65 5.79 10.36
CA VAL A 111 8.27 4.48 10.14
C VAL A 111 9.47 4.66 9.24
N TRP A 112 10.61 4.12 9.65
CA TRP A 112 11.78 3.88 8.83
C TRP A 112 11.91 2.36 8.69
N CYS A 113 11.80 1.85 7.47
CA CYS A 113 11.92 0.43 7.23
C CYS A 113 12.76 0.14 5.98
N GLN A 114 13.22 -1.10 5.89
CA GLN A 114 13.96 -1.56 4.72
C GLN A 114 13.04 -1.63 3.49
N ARG A 115 13.64 -1.57 2.30
CA ARG A 115 12.92 -1.51 1.02
C ARG A 115 12.10 -2.76 0.70
N ASN A 116 12.46 -3.89 1.32
CA ASN A 116 11.77 -5.17 1.20
C ASN A 116 10.56 -5.29 2.14
N GLN A 117 10.28 -4.28 2.96
CA GLN A 117 9.13 -4.26 3.86
C GLN A 117 8.07 -3.28 3.33
N GLY A 118 6.82 -3.73 3.34
CA GLY A 118 5.65 -2.91 3.05
C GLY A 118 5.01 -2.44 4.35
N VAL A 119 4.54 -1.19 4.35
CA VAL A 119 3.76 -0.63 5.45
C VAL A 119 2.30 -0.58 5.02
N TYR A 120 1.43 -1.25 5.78
CA TYR A 120 0.01 -1.36 5.52
C TYR A 120 -0.78 -0.80 6.70
N LEU A 121 -1.92 -0.20 6.39
CA LEU A 121 -2.82 0.40 7.35
C LEU A 121 -4.22 -0.13 7.08
N LEU A 122 -4.78 -0.85 8.03
CA LEU A 122 -6.19 -1.21 8.03
C LEU A 122 -6.97 -0.07 8.70
N ARG A 123 -7.89 0.54 7.96
CA ARG A 123 -8.75 1.61 8.45
C ARG A 123 -10.15 1.45 7.90
N GLY A 124 -11.15 1.44 8.78
CA GLY A 124 -12.55 1.32 8.38
C GLY A 124 -12.80 0.08 7.52
N ASN A 125 -12.22 -1.06 7.92
CA ASN A 125 -12.28 -2.36 7.24
C ASN A 125 -11.60 -2.43 5.86
N HIS A 126 -10.91 -1.37 5.43
CA HIS A 126 -10.16 -1.38 4.20
C HIS A 126 -8.66 -1.39 4.45
N LEU A 127 -7.93 -2.18 3.67
CA LEU A 127 -6.50 -2.32 3.76
C LEU A 127 -5.81 -1.41 2.75
N TYR A 128 -4.93 -0.56 3.26
CA TYR A 128 -4.22 0.42 2.46
C TYR A 128 -2.71 0.22 2.53
N ARG A 129 -2.03 0.27 1.39
CA ARG A 129 -0.58 0.34 1.33
C ARG A 129 -0.12 1.79 1.46
N GLN A 130 0.72 2.05 2.46
CA GLN A 130 1.41 3.33 2.61
C GLN A 130 2.57 3.43 1.62
N GLN A 131 2.73 4.60 1.02
CA GLN A 131 3.82 4.87 0.08
C GLN A 131 4.95 5.64 0.76
N PRO A 132 6.22 5.34 0.44
CA PRO A 132 7.36 6.07 0.96
C PRO A 132 7.27 7.56 0.64
N THR A 133 7.69 8.38 1.59
CA THR A 133 7.78 9.83 1.49
C THR A 133 9.22 10.30 1.75
N PHE A 134 9.46 11.59 1.58
CA PHE A 134 10.77 12.18 1.80
C PHE A 134 11.10 12.20 3.30
N ALA A 135 12.28 11.69 3.64
CA ALA A 135 12.85 11.79 4.97
C ALA A 135 12.86 13.25 5.46
N PRO A 136 12.74 13.49 6.78
CA PRO A 136 12.72 14.83 7.34
C PRO A 136 13.97 15.63 6.93
N GLN A 137 13.78 16.81 6.34
CA GLN A 137 14.88 17.68 5.89
C GLN A 137 15.59 18.43 7.04
N HIS A 138 15.53 17.88 8.26
CA HIS A 138 16.16 18.46 9.43
C HIS A 138 17.65 18.11 9.43
N GLU A 139 18.52 19.09 9.67
CA GLU A 139 19.98 18.90 9.61
C GLU A 139 20.46 17.74 10.49
N LEU A 140 19.95 17.67 11.72
CA LEU A 140 20.27 16.63 12.70
C LEU A 140 19.77 15.22 12.35
N LEU A 141 18.82 15.09 11.41
CA LEU A 141 18.26 13.80 11.01
C LEU A 141 18.74 13.36 9.62
N ARG A 142 19.63 14.11 8.96
CA ARG A 142 20.06 13.79 7.59
C ARG A 142 20.80 12.46 7.49
N SER A 143 21.59 12.12 8.50
CA SER A 143 22.36 10.86 8.56
C SER A 143 21.50 9.67 8.96
N PHE A 144 20.55 9.89 9.87
CA PHE A 144 19.71 8.85 10.47
C PHE A 144 18.80 8.18 9.44
N GLY A 145 18.85 6.84 9.39
CA GLY A 145 18.00 6.06 8.49
C GLY A 145 18.17 6.45 7.02
N SER A 146 19.34 6.99 6.64
CA SER A 146 19.62 7.43 5.26
C SER A 146 19.54 6.29 4.25
N HIS A 147 19.62 5.04 4.69
CA HIS A 147 19.49 3.82 3.88
C HIS A 147 18.05 3.25 3.88
N LEU A 148 17.16 3.79 4.72
CA LEU A 148 15.79 3.30 4.90
C LEU A 148 14.77 4.14 4.14
N ASP A 149 13.63 3.52 3.88
CA ASP A 149 12.45 4.20 3.38
C ASP A 149 11.67 4.81 4.53
N PHE A 150 11.26 6.06 4.36
CA PHE A 150 10.56 6.82 5.38
C PHE A 150 9.07 6.91 5.07
N TYR A 151 8.24 6.72 6.08
CA TYR A 151 6.78 6.81 6.01
C TYR A 151 6.28 7.71 7.13
N ALA A 152 5.27 8.52 6.84
CA ALA A 152 4.65 9.40 7.83
C ALA A 152 3.15 9.50 7.60
N PHE A 153 2.34 9.23 8.62
CA PHE A 153 0.88 9.37 8.51
C PHE A 153 0.25 9.72 9.86
N LYS A 154 -1.04 10.05 9.83
CA LYS A 154 -1.81 10.37 11.04
C LYS A 154 -2.55 9.12 11.54
N PRO A 155 -2.37 8.72 12.80
CA PRO A 155 -3.12 7.64 13.41
C PRO A 155 -4.56 8.06 13.70
N HIS A 156 -5.49 7.11 13.64
CA HIS A 156 -6.86 7.21 14.12
C HIS A 156 -7.15 6.06 15.09
N GLU A 157 -8.19 6.22 15.91
CA GLU A 157 -8.64 5.15 16.81
C GLU A 157 -9.21 3.99 16.00
N GLY A 158 -8.83 2.77 16.35
CA GLY A 158 -9.21 1.55 15.62
C GLY A 158 -8.33 1.26 14.40
N ASP A 159 -7.31 2.06 14.11
CA ASP A 159 -6.34 1.74 13.07
C ASP A 159 -5.45 0.55 13.49
N ASP A 160 -5.26 -0.39 12.56
CA ASP A 160 -4.24 -1.43 12.68
C ASP A 160 -3.13 -1.19 11.66
N LEU A 161 -1.93 -0.92 12.15
CA LEU A 161 -0.72 -0.86 11.34
C LEU A 161 -0.11 -2.25 11.21
N LEU A 162 0.29 -2.63 10.00
CA LEU A 162 1.01 -3.86 9.72
C LEU A 162 2.25 -3.55 8.88
N VAL A 163 3.41 -4.04 9.29
CA VAL A 163 4.66 -3.99 8.51
C VAL A 163 5.08 -5.41 8.22
N ILE A 164 5.12 -5.78 6.94
CA ILE A 164 5.39 -7.15 6.49
C ILE A 164 5.99 -7.14 5.08
N ASP A 165 6.66 -8.23 4.71
CA ASP A 165 7.13 -8.46 3.34
C ASP A 165 5.95 -8.36 2.34
N PRO A 166 6.00 -7.49 1.32
CA PRO A 166 4.94 -7.38 0.32
C PRO A 166 4.64 -8.67 -0.43
N SER A 167 5.64 -9.54 -0.61
CA SER A 167 5.46 -10.83 -1.28
C SER A 167 4.51 -11.77 -0.54
N PHE A 168 4.35 -11.58 0.77
CA PHE A 168 3.38 -12.33 1.57
C PHE A 168 1.95 -11.87 1.28
N ILE A 169 1.73 -10.56 1.17
CA ILE A 169 0.41 -9.98 0.86
C ILE A 169 -0.03 -10.35 -0.56
N ASP A 170 0.91 -10.45 -1.49
CA ASP A 170 0.64 -10.83 -2.89
C ASP A 170 0.10 -12.26 -3.07
N LEU A 171 0.10 -13.09 -2.02
CA LEU A 171 -0.45 -14.44 -2.05
C LEU A 171 -1.96 -14.49 -1.89
N PHE A 172 -2.56 -13.46 -1.32
CA PHE A 172 -3.96 -13.45 -0.90
C PHE A 172 -4.76 -12.44 -1.70
N ASP A 173 -6.05 -12.73 -1.89
CA ASP A 173 -6.98 -11.75 -2.44
C ASP A 173 -7.28 -10.66 -1.41
N CYS A 174 -7.44 -9.42 -1.88
CA CYS A 174 -7.64 -8.27 -1.01
C CYS A 174 -8.90 -8.41 -0.14
N ALA A 175 -10.00 -8.89 -0.72
CA ALA A 175 -11.26 -9.08 -0.01
C ALA A 175 -11.13 -10.10 1.13
N ASP A 176 -10.40 -11.19 0.90
CA ASP A 176 -10.17 -12.24 1.90
C ASP A 176 -9.31 -11.73 3.06
N LEU A 177 -8.27 -10.92 2.76
CA LEU A 177 -7.45 -10.27 3.78
C LEU A 177 -8.27 -9.30 4.63
N GLU A 178 -9.05 -8.43 4.00
CA GLU A 178 -9.91 -7.46 4.68
C GLU A 178 -10.94 -8.15 5.56
N ALA A 179 -11.59 -9.21 5.06
CA ALA A 179 -12.52 -10.02 5.84
C ALA A 179 -11.82 -10.67 7.06
N MET A 180 -10.64 -11.27 6.86
CA MET A 180 -9.94 -11.95 7.93
C MET A 180 -9.48 -11.01 9.05
N PHE A 181 -8.95 -9.84 8.71
CA PHE A 181 -8.58 -8.84 9.72
C PHE A 181 -9.79 -8.21 10.41
N THR A 182 -10.94 -8.10 9.73
CA THR A 182 -12.18 -7.56 10.31
C THR A 182 -12.83 -8.56 11.27
N ASP A 183 -12.91 -9.84 10.88
CA ASP A 183 -13.51 -10.90 11.68
C ASP A 183 -12.66 -11.22 12.91
N ILE A 184 -11.35 -11.32 12.70
CA ILE A 184 -10.38 -11.65 13.75
C ILE A 184 -9.82 -10.36 14.32
N ARG A 185 -10.51 -9.81 15.32
CA ARG A 185 -10.12 -8.55 16.03
C ARG A 185 -8.68 -8.53 16.59
N GLN A 186 -8.02 -9.68 16.69
CA GLN A 186 -6.64 -9.80 17.13
C GLN A 186 -5.73 -10.17 15.96
N VAL A 187 -4.90 -9.22 15.54
CA VAL A 187 -3.95 -9.37 14.43
C VAL A 187 -3.08 -10.63 14.56
N ASN A 188 -2.71 -11.05 15.77
CA ASN A 188 -1.85 -12.22 15.97
C ASN A 188 -2.52 -13.53 15.53
N ILE A 189 -3.81 -13.66 15.79
CA ILE A 189 -4.59 -14.84 15.41
C ILE A 189 -4.77 -14.81 13.88
N ALA A 190 -5.12 -13.65 13.32
CA ALA A 190 -5.24 -13.47 11.87
C ALA A 190 -3.92 -13.84 11.16
N MET A 191 -2.80 -13.34 11.67
CA MET A 191 -1.49 -13.64 11.11
C MET A 191 -1.11 -15.12 11.24
N THR A 192 -1.50 -15.80 12.32
CA THR A 192 -1.24 -17.24 12.46
C THR A 192 -2.01 -18.04 11.41
N GLU A 193 -3.28 -17.69 11.18
CA GLU A 193 -4.10 -18.30 10.13
C GLU A 193 -3.59 -17.99 8.72
N LEU A 194 -3.23 -16.73 8.45
CA LEU A 194 -2.62 -16.34 7.18
C LEU A 194 -1.30 -17.06 6.94
N THR A 195 -0.42 -17.17 7.93
CA THR A 195 0.83 -17.92 7.78
C THR A 195 0.57 -19.41 7.50
N ARG A 196 -0.44 -20.01 8.15
CA ARG A 196 -0.87 -21.39 7.87
C ARG A 196 -1.38 -21.55 6.43
N LEU A 197 -2.18 -20.61 5.94
CA LEU A 197 -2.66 -20.61 4.56
C LEU A 197 -1.51 -20.36 3.56
N ALA A 198 -0.60 -19.44 3.85
CA ALA A 198 0.57 -19.15 3.02
C ALA A 198 1.46 -20.40 2.85
N ALA A 199 1.63 -21.19 3.91
CA ALA A 199 2.36 -22.46 3.85
C ALA A 199 1.70 -23.44 2.86
N ASN A 200 0.37 -23.50 2.81
CA ASN A 200 -0.37 -24.32 1.83
C ASN A 200 -0.16 -23.82 0.38
N PHE A 201 0.04 -22.52 0.19
CA PHE A 201 0.39 -21.92 -1.11
C PHE A 201 1.87 -22.06 -1.49
N GLY A 202 2.67 -22.75 -0.66
CA GLY A 202 4.09 -23.00 -0.92
C GLY A 202 5.01 -21.86 -0.46
N TYR A 203 4.53 -20.92 0.36
CA TYR A 203 5.36 -19.93 1.01
C TYR A 203 6.09 -20.57 2.20
N SER A 204 7.31 -21.05 1.95
CA SER A 204 8.09 -21.85 2.92
C SER A 204 8.92 -21.01 3.89
N SER A 205 9.02 -19.70 3.69
CA SER A 205 9.85 -18.83 4.52
C SER A 205 8.99 -18.09 5.52
N ASP A 206 9.11 -18.45 6.79
CA ASP A 206 8.59 -17.62 7.87
C ASP A 206 9.24 -16.22 7.82
N LYS A 207 8.42 -15.17 7.91
CA LYS A 207 8.86 -13.78 7.78
C LYS A 207 8.58 -12.99 9.04
N THR A 208 9.50 -12.09 9.33
CA THR A 208 9.31 -11.11 10.40
C THR A 208 8.23 -10.11 10.01
N TRP A 209 7.30 -9.87 10.93
CA TRP A 209 6.24 -8.88 10.77
C TRP A 209 5.96 -8.14 12.07
N PHE A 210 5.46 -6.92 11.93
CA PHE A 210 5.14 -6.04 13.05
C PHE A 210 3.72 -5.54 12.93
N SER A 211 3.00 -5.45 14.04
CA SER A 211 1.73 -4.77 14.06
C SER A 211 1.60 -3.81 15.24
N ALA A 212 0.85 -2.73 15.02
CA ALA A 212 0.47 -1.79 16.05
C ALA A 212 -1.03 -1.50 15.93
N GLN A 213 -1.80 -2.02 16.89
CA GLN A 213 -3.23 -1.79 17.01
C GLN A 213 -3.49 -0.59 17.91
N ILE A 214 -4.12 0.45 17.37
CA ILE A 214 -4.37 1.72 18.06
C ILE A 214 -5.75 1.67 18.73
N GLN A 215 -5.78 1.50 20.05
CA GLN A 215 -7.03 1.34 20.80
C GLN A 215 -7.65 2.68 21.17
N LYS A 216 -6.83 3.65 21.59
CA LYS A 216 -7.29 4.96 22.04
C LYS A 216 -6.23 6.03 21.85
N LEU A 217 -6.65 7.21 21.41
CA LEU A 217 -5.81 8.39 21.23
C LEU A 217 -6.32 9.51 22.13
N GLU A 218 -5.54 9.84 23.16
CA GLU A 218 -5.83 10.97 24.04
C GLU A 218 -4.90 12.12 23.64
N PRO A 219 -5.35 13.12 22.86
CA PRO A 219 -4.49 14.24 22.52
C PRO A 219 -4.06 14.96 23.81
N GLU A 220 -2.77 15.27 23.91
CA GLU A 220 -2.26 15.98 25.08
C GLU A 220 -2.72 17.45 24.99
N PRO A 221 -3.30 18.04 26.04
CA PRO A 221 -3.63 19.45 26.02
C PRO A 221 -2.35 20.27 25.88
N ASP A 222 -2.35 21.27 24.98
CA ASP A 222 -1.17 22.07 24.62
C ASP A 222 -0.45 22.69 25.83
N VAL A 223 -1.16 22.89 26.95
CA VAL A 223 -0.68 23.42 28.23
C VAL A 223 0.32 22.50 28.94
N LEU A 224 0.35 21.21 28.61
CA LEU A 224 1.30 20.22 29.17
C LEU A 224 2.46 19.91 28.23
N SER A 225 2.44 20.46 27.01
CA SER A 225 3.52 20.28 26.03
C SER A 225 4.85 20.78 26.58
N ALA A 226 5.95 20.08 26.29
CA ALA A 226 7.30 20.47 26.72
C ALA A 226 7.66 21.90 26.25
N ASP A 227 7.14 22.31 25.10
CA ASP A 227 7.30 23.67 24.57
C ASP A 227 6.59 24.71 25.44
N SER A 228 5.39 24.40 25.92
CA SER A 228 4.63 25.30 26.81
C SER A 228 5.32 25.43 28.18
N ARG A 229 5.82 24.33 28.74
CA ARG A 229 6.62 24.33 29.98
C ARG A 229 7.93 25.11 29.81
N GLY A 230 8.60 24.95 28.67
CA GLY A 230 9.81 25.71 28.33
C GLY A 230 9.54 27.22 28.24
N ARG A 231 8.42 27.62 27.63
CA ARG A 231 7.98 29.03 27.57
C ARG A 231 7.64 29.59 28.95
N VAL A 232 6.92 28.83 29.78
CA VAL A 232 6.59 29.23 31.17
C VAL A 232 7.85 29.33 32.04
N ALA A 233 8.84 28.47 31.81
CA ALA A 233 10.15 28.54 32.47
C ALA A 233 11.08 29.65 31.92
N GLY A 234 10.57 30.59 31.11
CA GLY A 234 11.34 31.71 30.57
C GLY A 234 12.32 31.35 29.45
N ARG A 235 12.31 30.10 28.96
CA ARG A 235 13.15 29.67 27.85
C ARG A 235 12.56 30.22 26.55
N ARG A 236 13.03 31.40 26.12
CA ARG A 236 12.74 31.94 24.80
C ARG A 236 13.30 30.98 23.75
N THR A 237 12.43 30.19 23.13
CA THR A 237 12.76 29.48 21.89
C THR A 237 13.02 30.56 20.85
N ARG A 238 14.28 30.76 20.48
CA ARG A 238 14.70 31.70 19.42
C ARG A 238 13.90 31.33 18.17
N GLU A 239 13.04 32.23 17.69
CA GLU A 239 12.08 32.02 16.58
C GLU A 239 12.71 31.63 15.22
N GLY A 240 14.01 31.33 15.16
CA GLY A 240 14.71 30.76 14.01
C GLY A 240 15.21 29.32 14.19
N ALA A 241 15.21 28.77 15.40
CA ALA A 241 15.76 27.44 15.71
C ALA A 241 14.65 26.46 16.11
N GLY A 242 14.01 25.85 15.12
CA GLY A 242 13.22 24.64 15.33
C GLY A 242 11.81 24.85 15.87
N GLY A 243 10.90 25.39 15.04
CA GLY A 243 9.53 24.85 15.09
C GLY A 243 9.61 23.32 14.98
N PRO A 244 8.72 22.55 15.60
CA PRO A 244 8.95 21.12 15.74
C PRO A 244 9.21 20.50 14.38
N TRP A 245 10.33 19.79 14.28
CA TRP A 245 10.97 19.32 13.04
C TRP A 245 10.00 18.59 12.09
N PHE A 246 8.93 18.05 12.65
CA PHE A 246 7.84 17.41 11.95
C PHE A 246 6.87 18.33 11.19
N ARG A 247 6.95 19.67 11.31
CA ARG A 247 6.11 20.61 10.52
C ARG A 247 6.43 20.59 9.03
N ARG A 248 7.65 20.21 8.66
CA ARG A 248 8.12 20.14 7.28
C ARG A 248 8.05 18.74 6.67
N ILE A 249 7.46 17.77 7.39
CA ILE A 249 7.31 16.40 6.90
C ILE A 249 6.13 16.32 5.94
N ARG A 250 6.37 15.71 4.78
CA ARG A 250 5.31 15.35 3.83
C ARG A 250 4.68 14.02 4.25
N TRP A 251 3.36 13.99 4.35
CA TRP A 251 2.63 12.76 4.65
C TRP A 251 2.75 11.74 3.50
N SER A 252 2.80 10.47 3.85
CA SER A 252 2.74 9.34 2.94
C SER A 252 1.44 9.35 2.16
N LYS A 253 1.55 9.07 0.88
CA LYS A 253 0.39 8.76 0.05
C LYS A 253 -0.11 7.36 0.38
N VAL A 254 -1.38 7.13 0.12
CA VAL A 254 -2.07 5.89 0.46
C VAL A 254 -2.63 5.32 -0.84
N VAL A 255 -2.44 4.02 -1.06
CA VAL A 255 -3.01 3.28 -2.19
C VAL A 255 -3.88 2.16 -1.61
N PRO A 256 -5.18 2.11 -1.94
CA PRO A 256 -6.04 0.99 -1.59
C PRO A 256 -5.46 -0.31 -2.15
N LEU A 257 -5.48 -1.40 -1.36
CA LEU A 257 -4.98 -2.69 -1.84
C LEU A 257 -5.88 -3.28 -2.96
N THR A 258 -7.13 -2.81 -3.08
CA THR A 258 -8.03 -3.11 -4.22
C THR A 258 -7.44 -2.70 -5.57
N ASP A 259 -6.62 -1.64 -5.61
CA ASP A 259 -5.90 -1.21 -6.82
C ASP A 259 -4.63 -2.05 -7.08
N GLY A 260 -4.37 -3.04 -6.22
CA GLY A 260 -3.22 -3.92 -6.24
C GLY A 260 -2.13 -3.49 -5.26
N ASN A 261 -1.26 -4.44 -4.92
CA ASN A 261 -0.11 -4.21 -4.04
C ASN A 261 1.04 -3.49 -4.77
N VAL A 262 0.82 -2.23 -5.16
CA VAL A 262 1.78 -1.47 -5.97
C VAL A 262 2.58 -0.48 -5.14
N LEU A 263 3.90 -0.46 -5.35
CA LEU A 263 4.78 0.58 -4.82
C LEU A 263 4.88 1.73 -5.83
N ILE A 264 4.32 2.88 -5.48
CA ILE A 264 4.33 4.10 -6.30
C ILE A 264 5.25 5.13 -5.63
N LEU A 265 6.41 5.36 -6.25
CA LEU A 265 7.41 6.27 -5.72
C LEU A 265 7.34 7.62 -6.44
N PRO A 266 7.49 8.75 -5.72
CA PRO A 266 7.71 10.03 -6.37
C PRO A 266 8.99 9.96 -7.23
N SER A 267 8.94 10.50 -8.46
CA SER A 267 10.06 10.45 -9.42
C SER A 267 11.36 11.05 -8.87
N GLU A 268 11.28 12.07 -8.01
CA GLU A 268 12.44 12.64 -7.30
C GLU A 268 13.06 11.63 -6.33
N LEU A 269 12.23 10.86 -5.62
CA LEU A 269 12.65 9.86 -4.66
C LEU A 269 13.24 8.63 -5.40
N GLU A 270 12.67 8.25 -6.55
CA GLU A 270 13.28 7.25 -7.42
C GLU A 270 14.66 7.67 -7.92
N ARG A 271 14.83 8.94 -8.32
CA ARG A 271 16.13 9.47 -8.73
C ARG A 271 17.14 9.45 -7.58
N GLN A 272 16.71 9.81 -6.37
CA GLN A 272 17.55 9.73 -5.17
C GLN A 272 17.95 8.28 -4.87
N ARG A 273 17.01 7.32 -4.99
CA ARG A 273 17.28 5.89 -4.86
C ARG A 273 18.32 5.41 -5.87
N ARG A 274 18.10 5.67 -7.16
CA ARG A 274 19.03 5.27 -8.23
C ARG A 274 20.43 5.84 -8.03
N ARG A 275 20.55 7.09 -7.55
CA ARG A 275 21.85 7.69 -7.22
C ARG A 275 22.55 6.97 -6.06
N ARG A 276 21.81 6.54 -5.04
CA ARG A 276 22.37 5.75 -3.93
C ARG A 276 22.81 4.36 -4.39
N ASP A 277 22.05 3.72 -5.26
CA ASP A 277 22.36 2.35 -5.73
C ASP A 277 23.57 2.32 -6.68
N VAL A 278 23.85 3.43 -7.37
CA VAL A 278 25.00 3.58 -8.28
C VAL A 278 26.29 3.95 -7.52
N GLN A 279 26.19 4.53 -6.33
CA GLN A 279 27.35 4.59 -5.43
C GLN A 279 27.54 3.19 -4.83
N PRO A 280 28.61 2.45 -5.19
CA PRO A 280 28.91 1.24 -4.45
C PRO A 280 29.01 1.62 -2.97
N ALA A 281 28.42 0.81 -2.10
CA ALA A 281 28.56 0.92 -0.66
C ALA A 281 30.04 0.75 -0.28
N GLN A 282 30.87 1.76 -0.54
CA GLN A 282 32.22 1.91 -0.03
C GLN A 282 32.10 2.32 1.42
N THR A 283 31.77 1.32 2.24
CA THR A 283 32.46 0.98 3.48
C THR A 283 31.73 -0.22 4.03
N SER A 284 32.51 -1.25 4.37
CA SER A 284 32.12 -2.31 5.28
C SER A 284 31.19 -1.78 6.37
N ARG A 285 30.08 -2.49 6.56
CA ARG A 285 29.13 -2.38 7.68
C ARG A 285 29.86 -2.64 9.00
N GLN A 286 30.76 -1.75 9.38
CA GLN A 286 31.29 -1.69 10.73
C GLN A 286 30.32 -0.80 11.51
N PRO A 287 29.58 -1.34 12.49
CA PRO A 287 28.82 -0.50 13.39
C PRO A 287 29.79 0.50 13.99
N LYS A 288 29.57 1.79 13.71
CA LYS A 288 30.41 2.85 14.23
C LYS A 288 30.32 2.75 15.75
N PRO A 289 31.42 2.49 16.47
CA PRO A 289 31.34 2.35 17.91
C PRO A 289 30.80 3.68 18.46
N PRO A 290 29.86 3.66 19.42
CA PRO A 290 29.36 4.88 20.01
C PRO A 290 30.57 5.64 20.56
N ARG A 291 30.81 6.84 20.04
CA ARG A 291 31.83 7.73 20.58
C ARG A 291 31.32 8.22 21.92
N PHE A 292 31.89 7.69 23.00
CA PHE A 292 31.77 8.30 24.31
C PHE A 292 32.49 9.64 24.23
N THR A 293 31.75 10.72 23.98
CA THR A 293 32.32 12.07 24.09
C THR A 293 32.62 12.31 25.56
N ASN A 294 33.90 12.54 25.87
CA ASN A 294 34.30 12.97 27.20
C ASN A 294 33.68 14.35 27.45
N TYR A 295 33.20 14.57 28.67
CA TYR A 295 32.48 15.79 29.08
C TYR A 295 33.26 17.10 28.80
N ILE A 296 34.58 17.01 28.54
CA ILE A 296 35.51 18.11 28.30
C ILE A 296 35.40 18.69 26.88
N GLU A 297 35.03 17.90 25.86
CA GLU A 297 34.87 18.42 24.48
C GLU A 297 33.58 19.25 24.28
N ARG A 298 32.73 19.34 25.31
CA ARG A 298 31.45 20.06 25.23
C ARG A 298 31.58 21.57 25.48
N GLU A 299 32.69 22.03 26.06
CA GLU A 299 32.94 23.46 26.29
C GLU A 299 33.62 24.17 25.11
N ASP A 300 34.33 23.43 24.24
CA ASP A 300 35.04 24.03 23.10
C ASP A 300 34.17 24.20 21.84
N ALA A 301 33.03 23.52 21.76
CA ALA A 301 32.06 23.72 20.68
C ALA A 301 31.23 25.02 20.84
N ASP A 302 31.31 25.69 21.99
CA ASP A 302 30.58 26.94 22.29
C ASP A 302 31.50 28.19 22.19
N ARG A 303 32.74 28.04 21.67
CA ARG A 303 33.76 29.10 21.69
C ARG A 303 34.59 29.33 20.42
N SER A 304 34.07 29.00 19.24
CA SER A 304 34.73 29.33 17.97
C SER A 304 33.89 30.20 17.03
N ASP A 305 33.29 31.27 17.56
CA ASP A 305 33.03 32.49 16.76
C ASP A 305 34.31 33.34 16.77
N LYS A 306 35.25 33.00 15.88
CA LYS A 306 36.17 34.00 15.32
C LYS A 306 35.83 34.14 13.85
N VAL A 307 35.14 35.24 13.58
CA VAL A 307 34.83 35.76 12.25
C VAL A 307 36.14 36.15 11.57
N ASP A 308 36.61 35.33 10.63
CA ASP A 308 37.52 35.81 9.59
C ASP A 308 36.66 36.33 8.43
N ILE A 309 36.66 37.66 8.30
CA ILE A 309 36.07 38.37 7.16
C ILE A 309 36.97 38.09 5.96
N VAL A 310 36.60 37.13 5.11
CA VAL A 310 37.13 37.04 3.74
C VAL A 310 36.06 37.56 2.79
N GLU A 311 36.29 38.79 2.38
CA GLU A 311 35.60 39.50 1.32
C GLU A 311 36.08 38.94 -0.04
N SER A 312 35.19 38.37 -0.86
CA SER A 312 35.27 38.43 -2.34
C SER A 312 34.15 37.66 -3.06
N GLU A 313 33.38 38.42 -3.84
CA GLU A 313 32.92 38.13 -5.21
C GLU A 313 32.39 36.73 -5.58
N ALA A 314 31.08 36.53 -5.43
CA ALA A 314 30.35 35.49 -6.16
C ALA A 314 28.89 35.89 -6.50
N ARG A 315 28.65 37.17 -6.82
CA ARG A 315 27.34 37.68 -7.27
C ARG A 315 27.37 38.06 -8.75
N SER A 316 27.36 37.08 -9.64
CA SER A 316 27.16 37.35 -11.08
C SER A 316 26.67 36.18 -11.96
N HIS A 317 26.21 35.06 -11.39
CA HIS A 317 25.75 33.91 -12.21
C HIS A 317 24.29 33.44 -12.04
N SER A 318 23.44 34.11 -11.27
CA SER A 318 22.07 33.58 -11.00
C SER A 318 20.93 34.10 -11.89
N GLN A 319 21.19 34.96 -12.89
CA GLN A 319 20.11 35.54 -13.71
C GLN A 319 19.92 34.88 -15.08
N ARG A 320 20.89 34.16 -15.65
CA ARG A 320 20.77 33.51 -16.97
C ARG A 320 20.08 32.13 -16.98
N SER A 321 19.77 31.57 -15.81
CA SER A 321 19.10 30.26 -15.71
C SER A 321 17.57 30.34 -15.57
N ARG A 322 17.01 31.55 -15.37
CA ARG A 322 15.56 31.76 -15.26
C ARG A 322 14.83 31.93 -16.59
N GLU A 323 15.51 32.34 -17.65
CA GLU A 323 14.88 32.50 -18.98
C GLU A 323 14.77 31.17 -19.76
N LYS A 324 15.66 30.20 -19.55
CA LYS A 324 15.56 28.87 -20.19
C LYS A 324 14.52 27.92 -19.60
N ILE A 325 13.89 28.28 -18.48
CA ILE A 325 12.86 27.45 -17.83
C ILE A 325 11.44 27.89 -18.26
N ALA A 326 11.29 29.11 -18.79
CA ALA A 326 10.00 29.64 -19.24
C ALA A 326 9.58 29.13 -20.64
N GLU A 327 10.52 28.69 -21.49
CA GLU A 327 10.20 28.25 -22.87
C GLU A 327 9.75 26.78 -22.98
N THR A 328 9.88 25.97 -21.93
CA THR A 328 9.63 24.51 -22.02
C THR A 328 8.19 24.09 -21.65
N TYR A 329 7.35 25.00 -21.14
CA TYR A 329 5.97 24.70 -20.71
C TYR A 329 4.87 25.22 -21.66
N GLY A 330 5.12 25.11 -22.96
CA GLY A 330 4.19 25.58 -24.02
C GLY A 330 3.67 24.51 -24.97
N ARG A 331 3.76 23.20 -24.68
CA ARG A 331 3.34 22.15 -25.62
C ARG A 331 2.07 21.42 -25.16
N LYS A 332 0.96 21.64 -25.87
CA LYS A 332 -0.30 20.89 -25.71
C LYS A 332 -0.06 19.41 -26.00
N VAL A 333 -0.47 18.57 -25.05
CA VAL A 333 -0.36 17.10 -25.11
C VAL A 333 -1.44 16.55 -26.06
N THR A 334 -1.02 15.84 -27.11
CA THR A 334 -1.90 15.23 -28.10
C THR A 334 -2.29 13.82 -27.65
N ARG A 335 -3.51 13.37 -28.00
CA ARG A 335 -4.11 12.07 -27.59
C ARG A 335 -3.26 10.82 -27.88
N LEU A 336 -2.23 10.92 -28.72
CA LEU A 336 -1.31 9.84 -29.07
C LEU A 336 -0.25 9.54 -27.98
N ASP A 337 0.08 10.50 -27.11
CA ASP A 337 0.97 10.22 -25.96
C ASP A 337 0.26 9.37 -24.89
N ARG A 338 -1.07 9.45 -24.82
CA ARG A 338 -1.90 8.68 -23.87
C ARG A 338 -1.97 7.18 -24.18
N VAL A 339 -1.69 6.78 -25.43
CA VAL A 339 -1.70 5.37 -25.85
C VAL A 339 -0.33 4.72 -25.67
N LYS A 340 0.75 5.52 -25.61
CA LYS A 340 2.12 5.02 -25.39
C LYS A 340 2.44 4.74 -23.91
N GLU A 341 1.59 5.22 -23.00
CA GLU A 341 1.63 4.92 -21.56
C GLU A 341 0.84 3.66 -21.19
N TRP A 342 0.30 2.91 -22.17
CA TRP A 342 -0.32 1.63 -21.87
C TRP A 342 0.76 0.66 -21.37
N ASN A 343 0.72 0.42 -20.06
CA ASN A 343 1.69 -0.32 -19.30
C ASN A 343 1.73 -1.80 -19.72
N VAL A 344 2.56 -2.13 -20.71
CA VAL A 344 2.83 -3.50 -21.18
C VAL A 344 3.42 -4.37 -20.07
N GLY A 345 4.02 -3.76 -19.03
CA GLY A 345 4.54 -4.46 -17.84
C GLY A 345 3.44 -5.07 -16.98
N GLY A 346 2.37 -4.31 -16.69
CA GLY A 346 1.28 -4.76 -15.83
C GLY A 346 0.46 -5.91 -16.41
N VAL A 347 0.36 -6.02 -17.74
CA VAL A 347 -0.30 -7.15 -18.41
C VAL A 347 0.58 -8.39 -18.36
N ARG A 348 1.91 -8.25 -18.49
CA ARG A 348 2.86 -9.37 -18.39
C ARG A 348 2.85 -9.99 -17.00
N ASP A 349 2.80 -9.17 -15.95
CA ASP A 349 2.79 -9.66 -14.57
C ASP A 349 1.47 -10.38 -14.22
N ARG A 350 0.34 -9.91 -14.75
CA ARG A 350 -0.95 -10.63 -14.65
C ARG A 350 -0.92 -11.98 -15.37
N ILE A 351 -0.26 -12.07 -16.53
CA ILE A 351 -0.11 -13.33 -17.27
C ILE A 351 0.80 -14.30 -16.50
N ILE A 352 1.90 -13.82 -15.90
CA ILE A 352 2.81 -14.65 -15.10
C ILE A 352 2.10 -15.16 -13.84
N HIS A 353 1.28 -14.33 -13.20
CA HIS A 353 0.50 -14.70 -12.02
C HIS A 353 -0.59 -15.74 -12.35
N ALA A 354 -1.34 -15.53 -13.46
CA ALA A 354 -2.29 -16.52 -13.96
C ALA A 354 -1.61 -17.85 -14.32
N ASN A 355 -0.39 -17.80 -14.89
CA ASN A 355 0.38 -18.98 -15.26
C ASN A 355 0.85 -19.79 -14.03
N ARG A 356 1.28 -19.11 -12.96
CA ARG A 356 1.62 -19.76 -11.67
C ARG A 356 0.40 -20.38 -10.98
N LYS A 357 -0.76 -19.72 -11.06
CA LYS A 357 -2.03 -20.24 -10.52
C LYS A 357 -2.49 -21.50 -11.27
N LEU A 358 -2.32 -21.53 -12.60
CA LEU A 358 -2.65 -22.68 -13.44
C LEU A 358 -1.76 -23.90 -13.19
N MET A 359 -0.48 -23.71 -12.87
CA MET A 359 0.45 -24.81 -12.54
C MET A 359 0.15 -25.53 -11.22
N ASN A 360 -0.78 -25.02 -10.40
CA ASN A 360 -1.11 -25.59 -9.08
C ASN A 360 -2.58 -26.03 -8.96
N LEU A 361 -3.30 -26.27 -10.07
CA LEU A 361 -4.73 -26.62 -10.01
C LEU A 361 -5.06 -27.97 -9.35
N ILE A 362 -4.14 -28.94 -9.36
CA ILE A 362 -4.39 -30.29 -8.81
C ILE A 362 -3.29 -30.66 -7.80
N PRO A 363 -3.59 -30.71 -6.48
CA PRO A 363 -2.57 -30.86 -5.43
C PRO A 363 -1.91 -32.25 -5.34
N SER A 364 -2.45 -33.29 -5.99
CA SER A 364 -2.06 -34.68 -5.72
C SER A 364 -0.96 -35.24 -6.64
N SER A 365 -0.62 -34.60 -7.76
CA SER A 365 0.59 -34.97 -8.50
C SER A 365 1.08 -33.87 -9.46
N ARG A 366 2.40 -33.58 -9.41
CA ARG A 366 3.06 -32.61 -10.31
C ARG A 366 2.98 -33.03 -11.79
N GLY A 367 2.89 -34.33 -12.08
CA GLY A 367 2.77 -34.86 -13.44
C GLY A 367 1.41 -34.56 -14.10
N LEU A 368 0.30 -34.69 -13.36
CA LEU A 368 -1.04 -34.39 -13.89
C LEU A 368 -1.28 -32.89 -14.07
N SER A 369 -0.69 -32.05 -13.21
CA SER A 369 -0.77 -30.59 -13.36
C SER A 369 -0.08 -30.09 -14.64
N ILE A 370 1.08 -30.66 -14.98
CA ILE A 370 1.79 -30.32 -16.23
C ILE A 370 0.99 -30.82 -17.45
N LEU A 371 0.40 -32.01 -17.38
CA LEU A 371 -0.41 -32.56 -18.47
C LEU A 371 -1.67 -31.71 -18.73
N THR A 372 -2.38 -31.33 -17.67
CA THR A 372 -3.58 -30.48 -17.77
C THR A 372 -3.25 -29.07 -18.25
N TYR A 373 -2.12 -28.50 -17.84
CA TYR A 373 -1.61 -27.24 -18.37
C TYR A 373 -1.34 -27.30 -19.89
N ILE A 374 -0.71 -28.37 -20.36
CA ILE A 374 -0.46 -28.58 -21.81
C ILE A 374 -1.79 -28.71 -22.56
N VAL A 375 -2.76 -29.46 -22.02
CA VAL A 375 -4.08 -29.65 -22.63
C VAL A 375 -4.84 -28.32 -22.75
N ILE A 376 -4.84 -27.49 -21.71
CA ILE A 376 -5.48 -26.16 -21.74
C ILE A 376 -4.83 -25.27 -22.80
N TRP A 377 -3.51 -25.26 -22.89
CA TRP A 377 -2.79 -24.49 -23.92
C TRP A 377 -3.09 -24.99 -25.33
N LEU A 378 -3.20 -26.31 -25.52
CA LEU A 378 -3.59 -26.91 -26.79
C LEU A 378 -5.03 -26.51 -27.17
N LEU A 379 -5.95 -26.46 -26.20
CA LEU A 379 -7.33 -26.06 -26.42
C LEU A 379 -7.43 -24.59 -26.83
N ILE A 380 -6.69 -23.71 -26.14
CA ILE A 380 -6.58 -22.29 -26.51
C ILE A 380 -5.97 -22.14 -27.91
N LEU A 381 -4.93 -22.89 -28.23
CA LEU A 381 -4.32 -22.89 -29.57
C LEU A 381 -5.33 -23.29 -30.64
N VAL A 382 -6.12 -24.35 -30.41
CA VAL A 382 -7.17 -24.79 -31.34
C VAL A 382 -8.23 -23.71 -31.52
N ILE A 383 -8.66 -23.04 -30.45
CA ILE A 383 -9.61 -21.92 -30.52
C ILE A 383 -9.04 -20.76 -31.33
N VAL A 384 -7.76 -20.40 -31.12
CA VAL A 384 -7.09 -19.33 -31.87
C VAL A 384 -6.94 -19.69 -33.34
N VAL A 385 -6.59 -20.94 -33.67
CA VAL A 385 -6.52 -21.41 -35.05
C VAL A 385 -7.90 -21.42 -35.70
N ALA A 386 -8.95 -21.84 -34.99
CA ALA A 386 -10.32 -21.82 -35.48
C ALA A 386 -10.81 -20.39 -35.78
N ILE A 387 -10.51 -19.43 -34.89
CA ILE A 387 -10.80 -18.02 -35.09
C ILE A 387 -10.01 -17.48 -36.29
N PHE A 388 -8.72 -17.85 -36.43
CA PHE A 388 -7.88 -17.39 -37.53
C PHE A 388 -8.31 -17.97 -38.89
N VAL A 389 -8.72 -19.23 -38.94
CA VAL A 389 -9.28 -19.87 -40.14
C VAL A 389 -10.66 -19.30 -40.49
N SER A 390 -11.50 -19.01 -39.49
CA SER A 390 -12.80 -18.35 -39.69
C SER A 390 -12.64 -16.92 -40.25
N ILE A 391 -11.64 -16.17 -39.78
CA ILE A 391 -11.34 -14.82 -40.28
C ILE A 391 -10.71 -14.87 -41.68
N LYS A 392 -9.89 -15.88 -41.99
CA LYS A 392 -9.26 -16.04 -43.32
C LYS A 392 -10.21 -16.65 -44.36
N GLY A 393 -11.25 -17.37 -43.94
CA GLY A 393 -12.25 -18.00 -44.82
C GLY A 393 -13.33 -17.05 -45.36
N ARG A 394 -13.41 -15.81 -44.87
CA ARG A 394 -14.43 -14.83 -45.29
C ARG A 394 -13.94 -13.93 -46.42
N ARG A 395 -13.56 -14.54 -47.55
CA ARG A 395 -13.48 -13.88 -48.87
C ARG A 395 -13.95 -14.86 -49.94
N GLY A 396 -15.23 -14.76 -50.32
CA GLY A 396 -15.71 -15.19 -51.63
C GLY A 396 -16.80 -16.27 -51.65
N SER A 397 -17.99 -15.82 -52.07
CA SER A 397 -19.12 -16.55 -52.67
C SER A 397 -20.08 -17.35 -51.77
N SER A 398 -21.29 -16.78 -51.64
CA SER A 398 -22.59 -17.46 -51.61
C SER A 398 -22.67 -18.52 -52.73
N ASP A 399 -23.31 -19.68 -52.62
CA ASP A 399 -24.70 -19.93 -52.25
C ASP A 399 -24.96 -21.45 -52.12
N MET A 400 -26.15 -21.80 -51.61
CA MET A 400 -26.86 -23.10 -51.69
C MET A 400 -26.62 -24.22 -50.65
N GLN A 401 -27.72 -24.43 -49.91
CA GLN A 401 -28.44 -25.68 -49.60
C GLN A 401 -27.83 -26.76 -48.69
N GLN A 402 -28.44 -26.81 -47.49
CA GLN A 402 -29.22 -27.94 -46.98
C GLN A 402 -28.50 -29.29 -46.89
N ASP A 403 -28.16 -29.70 -45.66
CA ASP A 403 -28.59 -31.03 -45.23
C ASP A 403 -28.64 -31.21 -43.71
N SER A 404 -29.74 -31.84 -43.31
CA SER A 404 -30.10 -32.26 -41.96
C SER A 404 -29.27 -33.44 -41.46
N LYS A 405 -28.92 -33.45 -40.16
CA LYS A 405 -29.26 -34.54 -39.22
C LYS A 405 -28.83 -34.21 -37.77
N PRO A 406 -29.53 -34.80 -36.78
CA PRO A 406 -29.64 -34.23 -35.43
C PRO A 406 -28.58 -34.76 -34.48
N LYS A 407 -28.29 -34.00 -33.42
CA LYS A 407 -27.68 -34.54 -32.20
C LYS A 407 -28.17 -33.79 -30.97
N VAL A 408 -28.91 -34.51 -30.16
CA VAL A 408 -29.38 -34.16 -28.82
C VAL A 408 -28.19 -34.07 -27.88
N SER A 409 -28.03 -32.96 -27.14
CA SER A 409 -27.89 -32.92 -25.67
C SER A 409 -27.51 -31.52 -25.17
N ALA A 410 -28.00 -31.23 -23.97
CA ALA A 410 -27.65 -30.13 -23.07
C ALA A 410 -28.18 -28.73 -23.46
N VAL A 411 -29.41 -28.45 -23.01
CA VAL A 411 -29.80 -27.09 -22.62
C VAL A 411 -29.03 -26.77 -21.35
N GLU A 412 -27.83 -26.23 -21.51
CA GLU A 412 -27.15 -25.40 -20.53
C GLU A 412 -26.92 -24.05 -21.22
N ASN A 413 -27.86 -23.13 -21.04
CA ASN A 413 -27.68 -21.72 -21.34
C ASN A 413 -28.68 -20.92 -20.50
N SER A 414 -28.41 -20.81 -19.19
CA SER A 414 -28.67 -19.54 -18.52
C SER A 414 -27.49 -18.64 -18.89
N GLU A 415 -27.53 -18.03 -20.08
CA GLU A 415 -26.73 -16.84 -20.34
C GLU A 415 -27.08 -15.86 -19.22
N GLN A 416 -26.13 -15.64 -18.32
CA GLN A 416 -26.24 -14.61 -17.30
C GLN A 416 -26.32 -13.28 -18.02
N VAL A 417 -27.55 -12.83 -18.23
CA VAL A 417 -27.89 -11.50 -18.69
C VAL A 417 -27.15 -10.51 -17.81
N LYS A 418 -26.23 -9.76 -18.41
CA LYS A 418 -25.46 -8.73 -17.72
C LYS A 418 -26.39 -7.56 -17.43
N ILE A 419 -26.90 -7.51 -16.20
CA ILE A 419 -27.75 -6.42 -15.70
C ILE A 419 -26.82 -5.26 -15.33
N ASP A 420 -27.05 -4.08 -15.93
CA ASP A 420 -26.22 -2.90 -15.68
C ASP A 420 -26.77 -2.06 -14.50
N PHE A 421 -28.09 -2.07 -14.27
CA PHE A 421 -28.79 -1.38 -13.19
C PHE A 421 -30.28 -1.79 -13.17
N GLU A 422 -31.02 -1.44 -12.11
CA GLU A 422 -32.49 -1.57 -12.05
C GLU A 422 -33.12 -0.20 -11.83
N ILE A 423 -33.93 0.27 -12.78
CA ILE A 423 -34.68 1.55 -12.67
C ILE A 423 -36.15 1.28 -13.01
N ASP A 424 -37.07 1.80 -12.21
CA ASP A 424 -38.51 1.75 -12.50
C ASP A 424 -38.88 2.80 -13.57
N VAL A 425 -39.50 2.36 -14.66
CA VAL A 425 -39.80 3.17 -15.84
C VAL A 425 -41.26 2.99 -16.25
N GLU A 426 -41.94 4.07 -16.64
CA GLU A 426 -43.37 4.03 -17.03
C GLU A 426 -43.54 3.89 -18.55
N VAL A 427 -44.52 3.07 -18.96
CA VAL A 427 -44.80 2.80 -20.38
C VAL A 427 -45.65 3.90 -21.02
N ARG A 428 -45.15 4.51 -22.12
CA ARG A 428 -45.80 5.60 -22.86
C ARG A 428 -46.85 5.12 -23.87
N ALA A 429 -46.65 3.94 -24.45
CA ALA A 429 -47.46 3.42 -25.56
C ALA A 429 -48.79 2.82 -25.09
N SER A 430 -49.86 2.98 -25.88
CA SER A 430 -51.18 2.37 -25.62
C SER A 430 -51.13 0.85 -25.45
N SER A 431 -50.16 0.19 -26.10
CA SER A 431 -49.85 -1.22 -25.94
C SER A 431 -48.38 -1.42 -26.34
N LEU A 432 -47.56 -1.94 -25.41
CA LEU A 432 -46.15 -2.21 -25.60
C LEU A 432 -45.94 -3.71 -25.75
N ARG A 433 -45.31 -4.13 -26.84
CA ARG A 433 -44.92 -5.52 -27.08
C ARG A 433 -43.48 -5.73 -26.63
N ILE A 434 -43.28 -6.69 -25.75
CA ILE A 434 -41.97 -7.11 -25.26
C ILE A 434 -41.54 -8.33 -26.08
N VAL A 435 -40.38 -8.27 -26.71
CA VAL A 435 -39.88 -9.31 -27.62
C VAL A 435 -38.64 -10.02 -27.07
N ALA A 436 -38.39 -11.25 -27.51
CA ALA A 436 -37.32 -12.09 -26.96
C ALA A 436 -35.89 -11.61 -27.32
N ALA A 437 -35.74 -10.92 -28.45
CA ALA A 437 -34.49 -10.34 -28.91
C ALA A 437 -34.74 -9.06 -29.71
N PRO A 438 -33.76 -8.13 -29.81
CA PRO A 438 -33.88 -6.95 -30.66
C PRO A 438 -34.25 -7.32 -32.10
N ASN A 439 -35.30 -6.70 -32.65
CA ASN A 439 -35.86 -6.99 -33.98
C ASN A 439 -36.45 -8.40 -34.18
N SER A 440 -36.78 -9.13 -33.10
CA SER A 440 -37.51 -10.41 -33.20
C SER A 440 -39.02 -10.19 -33.27
N ASP A 441 -39.72 -11.04 -34.02
CA ASP A 441 -41.19 -11.12 -34.04
C ASP A 441 -41.77 -11.99 -32.90
N GLU A 442 -40.90 -12.59 -32.09
CA GLU A 442 -41.28 -13.47 -30.98
C GLU A 442 -41.71 -12.66 -29.74
N LEU A 443 -43.02 -12.68 -29.47
CA LEU A 443 -43.66 -11.93 -28.38
C LEU A 443 -43.51 -12.68 -27.04
N VAL A 444 -42.94 -12.01 -26.05
CA VAL A 444 -42.79 -12.49 -24.66
C VAL A 444 -43.97 -12.04 -23.80
N ALA A 445 -44.37 -10.77 -23.93
CA ALA A 445 -45.45 -10.17 -23.15
C ALA A 445 -46.00 -8.90 -23.83
N THR A 446 -47.20 -8.48 -23.41
CA THR A 446 -47.79 -7.20 -23.81
C THR A 446 -48.17 -6.41 -22.56
N VAL A 447 -47.73 -5.16 -22.47
CA VAL A 447 -47.90 -4.27 -21.30
C VAL A 447 -48.73 -3.06 -21.73
N GLN A 448 -49.63 -2.58 -20.88
CA GLN A 448 -50.50 -1.44 -21.17
C GLN A 448 -49.89 -0.11 -20.74
N ARG A 449 -50.42 1.00 -21.28
CA ARG A 449 -49.99 2.35 -20.92
C ARG A 449 -50.16 2.61 -19.43
N GLY A 450 -49.13 3.15 -18.79
CA GLY A 450 -49.13 3.48 -17.35
C GLY A 450 -48.70 2.32 -16.43
N GLU A 451 -48.43 1.12 -16.96
CA GLU A 451 -47.81 0.06 -16.18
C GLU A 451 -46.30 0.33 -16.00
N ARG A 452 -45.78 -0.01 -14.83
CA ARG A 452 -44.36 0.16 -14.47
C ARG A 452 -43.57 -1.07 -14.89
N VAL A 453 -42.47 -0.86 -15.58
CA VAL A 453 -41.52 -1.91 -15.98
C VAL A 453 -40.13 -1.55 -15.46
N VAL A 454 -39.35 -2.56 -15.08
CA VAL A 454 -37.99 -2.35 -14.55
C VAL A 454 -37.02 -2.43 -15.71
N GLN A 455 -36.31 -1.34 -16.00
CA GLN A 455 -35.22 -1.31 -16.97
C GLN A 455 -33.97 -1.98 -16.38
N LEU A 456 -33.38 -2.91 -17.14
CA LEU A 456 -32.23 -3.72 -16.72
C LEU A 456 -30.91 -3.36 -17.42
N THR A 457 -30.96 -2.63 -18.54
CA THR A 457 -29.78 -2.30 -19.36
C THR A 457 -29.82 -0.88 -19.88
N HIS A 458 -28.65 -0.28 -20.12
CA HIS A 458 -28.57 0.96 -20.90
C HIS A 458 -29.10 0.71 -22.33
N PRO A 459 -29.70 1.71 -22.99
CA PRO A 459 -30.14 1.58 -24.37
C PRO A 459 -28.96 1.21 -25.26
N LYS A 460 -29.09 0.11 -26.01
CA LYS A 460 -28.10 -0.34 -26.98
C LYS A 460 -28.79 -0.52 -28.32
N ASP A 461 -28.34 0.22 -29.32
CA ASP A 461 -28.94 0.24 -30.67
C ASP A 461 -30.46 0.57 -30.67
N GLY A 462 -30.91 1.41 -29.72
CA GLY A 462 -32.31 1.82 -29.58
C GLY A 462 -33.22 0.83 -28.84
N TRP A 463 -32.66 -0.28 -28.33
CA TRP A 463 -33.36 -1.30 -27.57
C TRP A 463 -32.93 -1.32 -26.11
N VAL A 464 -33.90 -1.57 -25.24
CA VAL A 464 -33.73 -1.64 -23.79
C VAL A 464 -34.29 -2.96 -23.32
N MET A 465 -33.56 -3.64 -22.44
CA MET A 465 -34.08 -4.81 -21.75
C MET A 465 -34.91 -4.38 -20.54
N VAL A 466 -36.11 -4.92 -20.45
CA VAL A 466 -37.07 -4.63 -19.39
C VAL A 466 -37.58 -5.91 -18.75
N ARG A 467 -37.91 -5.82 -17.46
CA ARG A 467 -38.58 -6.85 -16.68
C ARG A 467 -39.99 -6.36 -16.30
N THR A 468 -40.99 -7.17 -16.61
CA THR A 468 -42.38 -6.92 -16.21
C THR A 468 -42.62 -7.29 -14.74
N SER A 469 -43.74 -6.86 -14.17
CA SER A 469 -44.22 -7.32 -12.85
C SER A 469 -44.25 -8.84 -12.71
N ASP A 470 -44.52 -9.54 -13.81
CA ASP A 470 -44.64 -11.00 -13.86
C ASP A 470 -43.28 -11.71 -14.02
N GLU A 471 -42.18 -11.02 -13.71
CA GLU A 471 -40.78 -11.47 -13.79
C GLU A 471 -40.29 -11.88 -15.19
N ARG A 472 -41.09 -11.69 -16.24
CA ARG A 472 -40.66 -11.91 -17.63
C ARG A 472 -39.71 -10.82 -18.10
N VAL A 473 -38.63 -11.23 -18.75
CA VAL A 473 -37.59 -10.35 -19.28
C VAL A 473 -37.65 -10.36 -20.81
N GLY A 474 -37.56 -9.19 -21.42
CA GLY A 474 -37.41 -9.07 -22.86
C GLY A 474 -37.02 -7.66 -23.28
N TYR A 475 -37.02 -7.41 -24.59
CA TYR A 475 -36.54 -6.18 -25.19
C TYR A 475 -37.69 -5.31 -25.68
N VAL A 476 -37.53 -4.00 -25.52
CA VAL A 476 -38.46 -2.97 -26.01
C VAL A 476 -37.69 -1.79 -26.62
N PRO A 477 -38.28 -1.06 -27.58
CA PRO A 477 -37.69 0.17 -28.09
C PRO A 477 -37.66 1.26 -27.02
N GLU A 478 -36.52 1.94 -26.86
CA GLU A 478 -36.32 3.02 -25.89
C GLU A 478 -37.36 4.14 -26.03
N ALA A 479 -37.74 4.49 -27.27
CA ALA A 479 -38.68 5.57 -27.58
C ALA A 479 -40.09 5.40 -26.96
N LEU A 480 -40.41 4.20 -26.44
CA LEU A 480 -41.71 3.88 -25.86
C LEU A 480 -41.72 3.89 -24.32
N LEU A 481 -40.58 4.23 -23.69
CA LEU A 481 -40.39 4.33 -22.24
C LEU A 481 -40.25 5.80 -21.81
N LEU A 482 -40.74 6.15 -20.61
CA LEU A 482 -40.59 7.47 -19.99
C LEU A 482 -39.37 7.49 -19.06
N SER A 483 -38.30 8.18 -19.45
CA SER A 483 -37.15 8.38 -18.57
C SER A 483 -37.56 9.12 -17.28
N PRO A 484 -37.05 8.74 -16.10
CA PRO A 484 -37.41 9.37 -14.83
C PRO A 484 -37.03 10.87 -14.72
N GLU A 485 -36.27 11.40 -15.68
CA GLU A 485 -35.90 12.84 -15.74
C GLU A 485 -36.93 13.72 -16.46
N GLU A 486 -37.92 13.16 -17.17
CA GLU A 486 -38.95 13.94 -17.89
C GLU A 486 -40.25 14.16 -17.09
N GLY A 487 -40.29 13.73 -15.82
CA GLY A 487 -41.48 13.76 -14.97
C GLY A 487 -41.76 15.06 -14.19
N ASP A 488 -40.90 16.07 -14.27
CA ASP A 488 -41.03 17.34 -13.54
C ASP A 488 -40.89 18.57 -14.46
N GLN A 489 -41.76 18.67 -15.48
CA GLN A 489 -42.06 19.94 -16.17
C GLN A 489 -43.56 20.20 -16.29
#